data_AF-A0A0R2XCK2-F1
#
_entry.id   AF-A0A0R2XCK2-F1
#
_cell.length_a   1.000
_cell.length_b   1.000
_cell.length_c   1.000
_cell.angle_alpha   90.00
_cell.angle_beta   90.00
_cell.angle_gamma   90.00
#
_symmetry.space_group_name_H-M   'P 1'
#
loop_
_entity.id
_entity.type
_entity.pdbx_description
1 polymer ?
#
loop_
_entity_poly.entity_id
_entity_poly.type
_entity_poly.pdbx_seq_one_letter_code
_entity_poly.pdbx_strand_id
1 'polypeptide(L)'
;MSSHDWQIEKSKITDYLLNERHPQGKAKALWFQSHGFHRKKWRVLLNSIRALLENRESEVMTNSPFGCRIVIRGTIPTPQGNPVRIITVWQRDRQTLAPRLITAYPDRR
;
A
#
# COMPACT_ATOMS: atom_id res chain seq x y z
N MET A 1 -7.53 6.89 14.37
CA MET A 1 -6.86 7.40 13.14
C MET A 1 -7.74 7.08 11.95
N SER A 2 -8.12 8.11 11.21
CA SER A 2 -8.82 8.02 9.93
C SER A 2 -7.85 7.58 8.83
N SER A 3 -8.37 7.05 7.70
CA SER A 3 -7.57 6.72 6.52
C SER A 3 -6.82 7.92 5.94
N HIS A 4 -7.31 9.14 6.21
CA HIS A 4 -6.73 10.40 5.76
C HIS A 4 -5.51 10.84 6.59
N ASP A 5 -5.29 10.23 7.76
CA ASP A 5 -4.12 10.48 8.61
C ASP A 5 -2.86 9.75 8.10
N TRP A 6 -3.00 8.93 7.04
CA TRP A 6 -1.93 8.14 6.46
C TRP A 6 -1.43 8.76 5.16
N GLN A 7 -0.11 8.88 5.04
CA GLN A 7 0.54 9.50 3.88
C GLN A 7 0.79 8.46 2.79
N ILE A 8 0.14 8.66 1.65
CA ILE A 8 0.35 7.88 0.44
C ILE A 8 0.76 8.84 -0.67
N GLU A 9 2.06 8.99 -0.89
CA GLU A 9 2.57 9.85 -1.96
C GLU A 9 2.22 9.28 -3.33
N LYS A 10 1.88 10.17 -4.27
CA LYS A 10 1.63 9.80 -5.67
C LYS A 10 2.82 9.03 -6.26
N SER A 11 4.05 9.46 -5.98
CA SER A 11 5.31 8.83 -6.43
C SER A 11 5.41 7.37 -5.98
N LYS A 12 5.00 7.05 -4.74
CA LYS A 12 4.95 5.67 -4.23
C LYS A 12 4.01 4.79 -5.03
N ILE A 13 2.90 5.35 -5.52
CA ILE A 13 1.99 4.63 -6.40
C ILE A 13 2.54 4.56 -7.83
N THR A 14 2.87 5.70 -8.44
CA THR A 14 3.13 5.78 -9.89
C THR A 14 4.53 5.34 -10.28
N ASP A 15 5.52 5.59 -9.42
CA ASP A 15 6.94 5.42 -9.76
C ASP A 15 7.55 4.18 -9.09
N TYR A 16 6.81 3.57 -8.16
CA TYR A 16 7.19 2.34 -7.48
C TYR A 16 6.15 1.21 -7.65
N LEU A 17 4.94 1.32 -7.09
CA LEU A 17 3.96 0.21 -7.07
C LEU A 17 3.35 -0.10 -8.44
N LEU A 18 3.27 0.86 -9.34
CA LEU A 18 2.73 0.71 -10.70
C LEU A 18 3.81 0.96 -11.78
N ASN A 19 5.09 0.84 -11.42
CA ASN A 19 6.20 1.03 -12.34
C ASN A 19 6.96 -0.28 -12.59
N GLU A 20 6.71 -0.91 -13.75
CA GLU A 20 7.39 -2.13 -14.18
C GLU A 20 8.88 -1.93 -14.47
N ARG A 21 9.30 -0.69 -14.72
CA ARG A 21 10.72 -0.36 -14.96
C ARG A 21 11.49 -0.13 -13.66
N HIS A 22 10.82 -0.11 -12.50
CA HIS A 22 11.49 0.08 -11.23
C HIS A 22 12.24 -1.21 -10.82
N PRO A 23 13.57 -1.15 -10.53
CA PRO A 23 14.38 -2.34 -10.26
C PRO A 23 13.81 -3.24 -9.16
N GLN A 24 13.35 -2.63 -8.05
CA GLN A 24 12.76 -3.36 -6.91
C GLN A 24 11.22 -3.46 -6.97
N GLY A 25 10.60 -2.73 -7.89
CA GLY A 25 9.14 -2.52 -7.96
C GLY A 25 8.46 -3.38 -9.02
N LYS A 26 9.22 -3.86 -10.01
CA LYS A 26 8.71 -4.60 -11.18
C LYS A 26 7.74 -5.72 -10.82
N ALA A 27 8.11 -6.62 -9.92
CA ALA A 27 7.24 -7.75 -9.55
C ALA A 27 5.91 -7.29 -8.92
N LYS A 28 5.93 -6.20 -8.14
CA LYS A 28 4.73 -5.61 -7.53
C LYS A 28 3.86 -4.96 -8.60
N ALA A 29 4.49 -4.20 -9.50
CA ALA A 29 3.81 -3.56 -10.61
C ALA A 29 3.12 -4.55 -11.54
N LEU A 30 3.79 -5.62 -11.95
CA LEU A 30 3.20 -6.67 -12.77
C LEU A 30 2.00 -7.33 -12.08
N TRP A 31 2.10 -7.58 -10.77
CA TRP A 31 1.00 -8.17 -10.02
C TRP A 31 -0.20 -7.21 -9.87
N PHE A 32 0.02 -5.94 -9.54
CA PHE A 32 -1.09 -4.97 -9.50
C PHE A 32 -1.74 -4.80 -10.89
N GLN A 33 -0.93 -4.78 -11.95
CA GLN A 33 -1.44 -4.68 -13.32
C GLN A 33 -2.25 -5.89 -13.76
N SER A 34 -1.88 -7.10 -13.33
CA SER A 34 -2.68 -8.30 -13.64
C SER A 34 -4.09 -8.24 -13.05
N HIS A 35 -4.30 -7.40 -12.02
CA HIS A 35 -5.61 -7.13 -11.40
C HIS A 35 -6.28 -5.85 -11.93
N GLY A 36 -5.78 -5.28 -13.04
CA GLY A 36 -6.35 -4.12 -13.72
C GLY A 36 -5.93 -2.75 -13.17
N PHE A 37 -5.01 -2.69 -12.21
CA PHE A 37 -4.48 -1.40 -11.76
C PHE A 37 -3.47 -0.84 -12.78
N HIS A 38 -3.61 0.42 -13.15
CA HIS A 38 -2.73 1.06 -14.14
C HIS A 38 -2.19 2.39 -13.67
N ARG A 39 -0.95 2.71 -14.05
CA ARG A 39 -0.29 4.00 -13.72
C ARG A 39 -1.10 5.23 -14.15
N LYS A 40 -1.78 5.16 -15.30
CA LYS A 40 -2.68 6.24 -15.79
C LYS A 40 -3.89 6.44 -14.87
N LYS A 41 -4.36 5.38 -14.21
CA LYS A 41 -5.48 5.38 -13.26
C LYS A 41 -4.99 5.15 -11.83
N TRP A 42 -3.84 5.73 -11.45
CA TRP A 42 -3.18 5.48 -10.17
C TRP A 42 -4.05 5.74 -8.93
N ARG A 43 -5.00 6.69 -9.03
CA ARG A 43 -5.96 6.98 -7.96
C ARG A 43 -6.82 5.79 -7.58
N VAL A 44 -7.02 4.83 -8.49
CA VAL A 44 -7.78 3.61 -8.18
C VAL A 44 -7.03 2.76 -7.15
N LEU A 45 -5.71 2.55 -7.32
CA LEU A 45 -4.91 1.84 -6.30
C LEU A 45 -4.82 2.64 -5.00
N LEU A 46 -4.69 3.97 -5.07
CA LEU A 46 -4.74 4.83 -3.87
C LEU A 46 -6.01 4.61 -3.05
N ASN A 47 -7.17 4.67 -3.70
CA ASN A 47 -8.47 4.52 -3.06
C ASN A 47 -8.66 3.10 -2.53
N SER A 48 -8.22 2.09 -3.28
CA SER A 48 -8.20 0.70 -2.82
C SER A 48 -7.37 0.52 -1.53
N ILE A 49 -6.18 1.14 -1.44
CA ILE A 49 -5.36 1.11 -0.21
C ILE A 49 -6.06 1.86 0.94
N ARG A 50 -6.73 2.99 0.68
CA ARG A 50 -7.52 3.70 1.71
C ARG A 50 -8.66 2.85 2.26
N ALA A 51 -9.38 2.14 1.39
CA ALA A 51 -10.43 1.21 1.81
C ALA A 51 -9.89 0.10 2.72
N LEU A 52 -8.67 -0.39 2.47
CA LEU A 52 -7.97 -1.32 3.36
C LEU A 52 -7.63 -0.70 4.72
N LEU A 53 -7.24 0.57 4.77
CA LEU A 53 -6.97 1.25 6.06
C LEU A 53 -8.23 1.36 6.93
N GLU A 54 -9.39 1.56 6.29
CA GLU A 54 -10.70 1.61 6.95
C GLU A 54 -11.16 0.23 7.43
N ASN A 55 -10.91 -0.82 6.63
CA ASN A 55 -11.37 -2.20 6.86
C ASN A 55 -10.21 -3.17 7.14
N ARG A 56 -9.21 -2.73 7.89
CA ARG A 56 -7.99 -3.51 8.14
C ARG A 56 -8.28 -4.80 8.91
N GLU A 57 -7.90 -5.93 8.33
CA GLU A 57 -8.10 -7.26 8.94
C GLU A 57 -7.09 -7.53 10.06
N SER A 58 -5.85 -7.05 9.89
CA SER A 58 -4.82 -7.14 10.93
C SER A 58 -3.85 -5.97 10.84
N GLU A 59 -3.33 -5.55 11.99
CA GLU A 59 -2.34 -4.50 12.13
C GLU A 59 -1.29 -4.93 13.16
N VAL A 60 -0.02 -4.94 12.76
CA VAL A 60 1.11 -5.25 13.62
C VAL A 60 2.04 -4.05 13.66
N MET A 61 2.31 -3.56 14.87
CA MET A 61 3.21 -2.44 15.11
C MET A 61 4.51 -2.93 15.74
N THR A 62 5.65 -2.50 15.20
CA THR A 62 6.98 -2.83 15.72
C THR A 62 7.77 -1.56 15.93
N ASN A 63 8.15 -1.29 17.18
CA ASN A 63 8.96 -0.14 17.52
C ASN A 63 10.44 -0.40 17.24
N SER A 64 11.13 0.61 16.74
CA SER A 64 12.57 0.60 16.48
C SER A 64 13.19 1.95 16.86
N PRO A 65 14.53 2.05 16.94
CA PRO A 65 15.22 3.32 17.11
C PRO A 65 14.89 4.38 16.04
N PHE A 66 14.41 3.97 14.86
CA PHE A 66 14.09 4.86 13.74
C PHE A 66 12.62 5.25 13.67
N GLY A 67 11.79 4.82 14.63
CA GLY A 67 10.34 5.02 14.63
C GLY A 67 9.57 3.70 14.65
N CYS A 68 8.29 3.77 14.32
CA CYS A 68 7.38 2.63 14.37
C CYS A 68 7.10 2.10 12.97
N ARG A 69 7.41 0.83 12.73
CA ARG A 69 7.00 0.12 11.52
C ARG A 69 5.61 -0.46 11.75
N ILE A 70 4.71 -0.23 10.81
CA ILE A 70 3.33 -0.76 10.88
C ILE A 70 3.11 -1.65 9.66
N VAL A 71 2.59 -2.85 9.89
CA VAL A 71 2.26 -3.82 8.84
C VAL A 71 0.78 -4.09 8.92
N ILE A 72 0.06 -3.81 7.84
CA ILE A 72 -1.38 -4.05 7.74
C ILE A 72 -1.62 -5.11 6.67
N ARG A 73 -2.40 -6.14 7.02
CA ARG A 73 -2.91 -7.11 6.05
C ARG A 73 -4.41 -6.90 5.87
N GLY A 74 -4.87 -7.04 4.65
CA GLY A 74 -6.29 -6.95 4.35
C GLY A 74 -6.59 -7.10 2.87
N THR A 75 -7.88 -7.05 2.57
CA THR A 75 -8.38 -7.14 1.20
C THR A 75 -8.57 -5.75 0.61
N ILE A 76 -8.25 -5.61 -0.68
CA ILE A 76 -8.54 -4.40 -1.46
C ILE A 76 -9.49 -4.71 -2.62
N PRO A 77 -10.42 -3.80 -2.96
CA PRO A 77 -11.19 -3.92 -4.19
C PRO A 77 -10.29 -3.74 -5.40
N THR A 78 -10.52 -4.52 -6.46
CA THR A 78 -9.80 -4.40 -7.73
C THR A 78 -10.69 -3.82 -8.83
N PRO A 79 -10.11 -3.17 -9.85
CA PRO A 79 -10.83 -2.72 -11.03
C PRO A 79 -11.60 -3.83 -11.77
N GLN A 80 -11.17 -5.08 -11.63
CA GLN A 80 -11.79 -6.25 -12.26
C GLN A 80 -12.92 -6.87 -11.42
N GLY A 81 -13.21 -6.32 -10.24
CA GLY A 81 -14.32 -6.73 -9.39
C GLY A 81 -14.01 -7.86 -8.40
N ASN A 82 -12.89 -8.57 -8.58
CA ASN A 82 -12.44 -9.62 -7.65
C ASN A 82 -11.49 -9.03 -6.59
N PRO A 83 -11.88 -8.91 -5.32
CA PRO A 83 -11.01 -8.36 -4.29
C PRO A 83 -9.79 -9.25 -4.04
N VAL A 84 -8.67 -8.64 -3.67
CA VAL A 84 -7.40 -9.36 -3.46
C VAL A 84 -6.78 -9.00 -2.13
N ARG A 85 -6.09 -9.97 -1.51
CA ARG A 85 -5.35 -9.74 -0.27
C ARG A 85 -3.96 -9.17 -0.53
N ILE A 86 -3.62 -8.13 0.22
CA ILE A 86 -2.31 -7.51 0.20
C ILE A 86 -1.79 -7.26 1.62
N ILE A 87 -0.48 -7.12 1.70
CA ILE A 87 0.23 -6.56 2.85
C ILE A 87 0.69 -5.16 2.48
N THR A 88 0.42 -4.19 3.35
CA THR A 88 0.97 -2.83 3.29
C THR A 88 1.92 -2.62 4.45
N VAL A 89 3.04 -1.94 4.17
CA VAL A 89 4.07 -1.61 5.15
C VAL A 89 4.21 -0.11 5.22
N TRP A 90 4.24 0.40 6.44
CA TRP A 90 4.26 1.82 6.74
C TRP A 90 5.36 2.13 7.75
N GLN A 91 5.83 3.37 7.71
CA GLN A 91 6.75 3.92 8.68
C GLN A 91 6.11 5.14 9.32
N ARG A 92 6.06 5.18 10.65
CA ARG A 92 5.78 6.39 11.42
C ARG A 92 7.10 6.85 12.04
N ASP A 93 7.64 7.95 11.50
CA ASP A 93 8.88 8.54 11.96
C ASP A 93 8.65 9.21 13.34
N ARG A 94 9.67 9.32 14.20
CA ARG A 94 9.50 9.78 15.59
C ARG A 94 8.87 11.17 15.74
N GLN A 95 9.08 12.04 14.75
CA GLN A 95 8.63 13.42 14.73
C GLN A 95 7.30 13.61 13.98
N THR A 96 6.73 12.54 13.41
CA THR A 96 5.49 12.62 12.64
C THR A 96 4.42 11.71 13.23
N LEU A 97 3.19 12.20 13.27
CA LEU A 97 2.04 11.39 13.67
C LEU A 97 1.52 10.54 12.51
N ALA A 98 1.72 11.01 11.28
CA ALA A 98 1.20 10.40 10.06
C ALA A 98 2.14 9.30 9.54
N PRO A 99 1.72 8.01 9.50
CA PRO A 99 2.52 6.96 8.90
C PRO A 99 2.57 7.12 7.37
N ARG A 100 3.75 6.97 6.78
CA ARG A 100 3.95 7.01 5.32
C ARG A 100 4.08 5.63 4.73
N LEU A 101 3.49 5.44 3.54
CA LEU A 101 3.55 4.18 2.82
C LEU A 101 4.98 3.87 2.38
N ILE A 102 5.49 2.72 2.81
CA ILE A 102 6.78 2.19 2.35
C ILE A 102 6.57 1.30 1.14
N THR A 103 5.67 0.32 1.23
CA THR A 103 5.37 -0.63 0.14
C THR A 103 4.01 -1.31 0.33
N ALA A 104 3.49 -1.88 -0.75
CA ALA A 104 2.36 -2.80 -0.77
C ALA A 104 2.71 -4.01 -1.66
N TYR A 105 2.29 -5.22 -1.30
CA TYR A 105 2.55 -6.43 -2.08
C TYR A 105 1.51 -7.52 -1.78
N PRO A 106 1.32 -8.50 -2.69
CA PRO A 106 0.39 -9.60 -2.46
C PRO A 106 0.65 -10.34 -1.15
N ASP A 107 -0.42 -10.62 -0.41
CA ASP A 107 -0.39 -11.54 0.72
C ASP A 107 -0.49 -12.97 0.19
N ARG A 108 0.66 -13.54 -0.20
CA ARG A 108 0.75 -14.93 -0.63
C ARG A 108 0.70 -15.80 0.63
N ARG A 109 -0.46 -16.39 0.90
CA ARG A 109 -0.56 -17.53 1.80
C ARG A 109 0.07 -18.76 1.16
#